data_AF-A0A504YJB5-F1
#
_entry.id   AF-A0A504YJB5-F1
#
_cell.length_a   1.000
_cell.length_b   1.000
_cell.length_c   1.000
_cell.angle_alpha   90.00
_cell.angle_beta   90.00
_cell.angle_gamma   90.00
#
_symmetry.space_group_name_H-M   'P 1'
#
loop_
_entity.id
_entity.type
_entity.pdbx_description
1 polymer ?
#
loop_
_entity_poly.entity_id
_entity_poly.type
_entity_poly.pdbx_seq_one_letter_code
_entity_poly.pdbx_strand_id
1 'polypeptide(L)'
;MFQTRLLYSSFGLKTMTVTEARRSLEEQFDLFCTANSFESILNYFHQLCALAVTTSTKHPWAIYRQLNARLKCYWKAAALFERLEKRVQRPEYMHQTACSGINVLVVGSGPCGLRCAIELALLGARVVVVEKRDTFSR
;
A
#
# COMPACT_ATOMS: atom_id res chain seq x y z
N MET A 1 -39.63 -13.97 20.79
CA MET A 1 -39.60 -14.51 19.42
C MET A 1 -38.80 -13.54 18.56
N PHE A 2 -37.62 -13.98 18.15
CA PHE A 2 -36.57 -13.22 17.47
C PHE A 2 -37.05 -12.63 16.13
N GLN A 3 -36.56 -11.45 15.71
CA GLN A 3 -35.49 -11.34 14.70
C GLN A 3 -35.21 -9.87 14.34
N THR A 4 -34.03 -9.38 14.74
CA THR A 4 -33.37 -8.17 14.21
C THR A 4 -32.78 -8.46 12.83
N ARG A 5 -33.19 -7.68 11.80
CA ARG A 5 -32.60 -7.73 10.45
C ARG A 5 -31.55 -6.63 10.30
N LEU A 6 -30.31 -7.02 10.02
CA LEU A 6 -29.21 -6.14 9.66
C LEU A 6 -29.53 -5.35 8.38
N LEU A 7 -29.34 -4.03 8.43
CA LEU A 7 -29.21 -3.18 7.25
C LEU A 7 -27.75 -3.26 6.75
N TYR A 8 -27.50 -4.12 5.77
CA TYR A 8 -26.33 -3.97 4.89
C TYR A 8 -26.67 -2.90 3.85
N SER A 9 -26.09 -1.71 4.03
CA SER A 9 -26.15 -0.63 3.05
C SER A 9 -25.39 -1.04 1.79
N SER A 10 -26.13 -1.09 0.68
CA SER A 10 -25.68 -1.39 -0.67
C SER A 10 -24.49 -0.52 -1.10
N PHE A 11 -23.31 -1.13 -1.20
CA PHE A 11 -22.22 -0.61 -2.02
C PHE A 11 -22.69 -0.78 -3.47
N GLY A 12 -23.05 0.33 -4.12
CA GLY A 12 -23.53 0.34 -5.50
C GLY A 12 -22.47 -0.20 -6.45
N LEU A 13 -22.61 -1.46 -6.86
CA LEU A 13 -22.00 -1.96 -8.09
C LEU A 13 -22.65 -1.20 -9.25
N LYS A 14 -21.99 -0.13 -9.72
CA LYS A 14 -22.14 0.30 -11.10
C LYS A 14 -21.48 -0.78 -11.97
N THR A 15 -22.31 -1.49 -12.71
CA THR A 15 -21.92 -2.31 -13.85
C THR A 15 -21.09 -1.48 -14.83
N MET A 16 -19.79 -1.74 -14.91
CA MET A 16 -18.95 -1.31 -16.03
C MET A 16 -18.58 -2.53 -16.86
N THR A 17 -19.27 -2.68 -17.98
CA THR A 17 -18.85 -3.55 -19.07
C THR A 17 -17.87 -2.79 -19.95
N VAL A 18 -16.58 -3.18 -19.97
CA VAL A 18 -15.69 -3.25 -21.15
C VAL A 18 -14.48 -4.10 -20.76
N THR A 19 -14.23 -5.12 -21.56
CA THR A 19 -13.02 -5.96 -21.67
C THR A 19 -11.73 -5.34 -21.10
N GLU A 20 -11.45 -5.55 -19.81
CA GLU A 20 -10.15 -5.21 -19.25
C GLU A 20 -9.18 -6.32 -19.67
N ALA A 21 -8.37 -6.07 -20.71
CA ALA A 21 -7.19 -6.86 -20.97
C ALA A 21 -6.42 -6.94 -19.63
N ARG A 22 -6.27 -8.16 -19.08
CA ARG A 22 -5.52 -8.37 -17.84
C ARG A 22 -4.09 -7.90 -18.09
N ARG A 23 -3.78 -6.69 -17.61
CA ARG A 23 -2.43 -6.12 -17.68
C ARG A 23 -1.47 -7.01 -16.90
N SER A 24 -0.24 -7.09 -17.37
CA SER A 24 0.80 -7.82 -16.65
C SER A 24 1.13 -7.13 -15.33
N LEU A 25 1.79 -7.86 -14.42
CA LEU A 25 2.19 -7.30 -13.13
C LEU A 25 3.19 -6.15 -13.31
N GLU A 26 4.07 -6.28 -14.29
CA GLU A 26 5.11 -5.33 -14.66
C GLU A 26 4.51 -4.04 -15.25
N GLU A 27 3.55 -4.17 -16.18
CA GLU A 27 2.81 -3.02 -16.73
C GLU A 27 2.07 -2.26 -15.63
N GLN A 28 1.45 -2.98 -14.69
CA GLN A 28 0.74 -2.38 -13.57
C GLN A 28 1.69 -1.61 -12.64
N PHE A 29 2.90 -2.13 -12.41
CA PHE A 29 3.93 -1.44 -11.66
C PHE A 29 4.40 -0.17 -12.38
N ASP A 30 4.57 -0.21 -13.70
CA ASP A 30 4.93 0.97 -14.48
C ASP A 30 3.86 2.06 -14.45
N LEU A 31 2.59 1.70 -14.52
CA LEU A 31 1.47 2.64 -14.35
C LEU A 31 1.49 3.27 -12.96
N PHE A 32 1.72 2.47 -11.92
CA PHE A 32 1.86 2.97 -10.55
C PHE A 32 3.02 3.98 -10.43
N CYS A 33 4.18 3.70 -11.04
CA CYS A 33 5.34 4.59 -10.98
C CYS A 33 5.20 5.88 -11.81
N THR A 34 4.40 5.87 -12.88
CA THR A 34 4.23 7.02 -13.78
C THR A 34 3.01 7.88 -13.45
N ALA A 35 2.12 7.40 -12.59
CA ALA A 35 0.94 8.16 -12.14
C ALA A 35 1.33 9.46 -11.42
N ASN A 36 0.58 10.52 -11.71
CA ASN A 36 0.84 11.89 -11.24
C ASN A 36 -0.32 12.51 -10.45
N SER A 37 -1.35 11.72 -10.14
CA SER A 37 -2.47 12.11 -9.29
C SER A 37 -2.62 11.11 -8.14
N PHE A 38 -3.09 11.58 -6.98
CA PHE A 38 -3.31 10.71 -5.83
C PHE A 38 -4.29 9.57 -6.13
N GLU A 39 -5.39 9.88 -6.83
CA GLU A 39 -6.40 8.91 -7.23
C GLU A 39 -5.80 7.80 -8.11
N SER A 40 -5.04 8.17 -9.14
CA SER A 40 -4.42 7.20 -10.04
C SER A 40 -3.36 6.36 -9.32
N ILE A 41 -2.53 6.98 -8.47
CA ILE A 41 -1.52 6.27 -7.67
C ILE A 41 -2.19 5.21 -6.79
N LEU A 42 -3.24 5.57 -6.05
CA LEU A 42 -3.97 4.63 -5.19
C LEU A 42 -4.64 3.52 -6.00
N ASN A 43 -5.32 3.87 -7.10
CA ASN A 43 -6.00 2.89 -7.93
C ASN A 43 -5.02 1.87 -8.52
N TYR A 44 -3.91 2.33 -9.09
CA TYR A 44 -2.91 1.43 -9.65
C TYR A 44 -2.21 0.59 -8.58
N PHE A 45 -1.98 1.14 -7.39
CA PHE A 45 -1.46 0.38 -6.26
C PHE A 45 -2.44 -0.71 -5.79
N HIS A 46 -3.74 -0.43 -5.72
CA HIS A 46 -4.76 -1.42 -5.37
C HIS A 46 -4.83 -2.55 -6.40
N GLN A 47 -4.79 -2.22 -7.69
CA GLN A 47 -4.74 -3.20 -8.77
C GLN A 47 -3.45 -4.04 -8.70
N LEU A 48 -2.30 -3.41 -8.44
CA LEU A 48 -1.02 -4.10 -8.24
C LEU A 48 -1.10 -5.08 -7.06
N CYS A 49 -1.69 -4.67 -5.94
CA CYS A 49 -1.90 -5.54 -4.79
C CYS A 49 -2.84 -6.69 -5.12
N ALA A 50 -3.94 -6.45 -5.85
CA ALA A 50 -4.89 -7.48 -6.25
C ALA A 50 -4.25 -8.53 -7.17
N LEU A 51 -3.29 -8.12 -8.01
CA LEU A 51 -2.53 -9.05 -8.85
C LEU A 51 -1.46 -9.80 -8.07
N ALA A 52 -0.74 -9.13 -7.16
CA ALA A 52 0.45 -9.68 -6.51
C ALA A 52 0.20 -10.42 -5.20
N VAL A 53 -0.74 -9.94 -4.38
CA VAL A 53 -0.97 -10.41 -3.01
C VAL A 53 -2.01 -11.52 -3.02
N THR A 54 -1.57 -12.74 -2.77
CA THR A 54 -2.45 -13.94 -2.82
C THR A 54 -3.05 -14.27 -1.46
N THR A 55 -2.44 -13.78 -0.38
CA THR A 55 -2.90 -14.06 0.99
C THR A 55 -3.82 -12.96 1.47
N SER A 56 -4.93 -13.33 2.14
CA SER A 56 -5.81 -12.39 2.85
C SER A 56 -5.13 -11.81 4.10
N THR A 57 -4.03 -11.09 3.91
CA THR A 57 -3.32 -10.37 4.97
C THR A 57 -3.47 -8.88 4.75
N LYS A 58 -3.87 -8.18 5.82
CA LYS A 58 -3.90 -6.71 5.85
C LYS A 58 -2.60 -6.14 6.43
N HIS A 59 -1.62 -6.98 6.75
CA HIS A 59 -0.37 -6.54 7.37
C HIS A 59 0.54 -5.87 6.33
N PRO A 60 0.90 -4.58 6.47
CA PRO A 60 1.64 -3.83 5.45
C PRO A 60 2.97 -4.50 5.04
N TRP A 61 3.74 -5.02 6.00
CA TRP A 61 5.00 -5.71 5.70
C TRP A 61 4.81 -7.04 4.95
N ALA A 62 3.67 -7.72 5.12
CA ALA A 62 3.38 -8.94 4.37
C ALA A 62 3.03 -8.62 2.90
N ILE A 63 2.34 -7.49 2.67
CA ILE A 63 2.09 -6.95 1.34
C ILE A 63 3.41 -6.56 0.67
N TYR A 64 4.26 -5.78 1.36
CA TYR A 64 5.59 -5.39 0.86
C TYR A 64 6.44 -6.61 0.43
N ARG A 65 6.52 -7.64 1.29
CA ARG A 65 7.32 -8.85 0.98
C ARG A 65 6.78 -9.62 -0.22
N GLN A 66 5.45 -9.72 -0.36
CA GLN A 66 4.84 -10.37 -1.53
C GLN A 66 5.07 -9.57 -2.81
N LEU A 67 4.93 -8.25 -2.76
CA LEU A 67 5.23 -7.37 -3.90
C LEU A 67 6.69 -7.53 -4.33
N ASN A 68 7.63 -7.45 -3.40
CA ASN A 68 9.06 -7.62 -3.67
C ASN A 68 9.35 -8.99 -4.29
N ALA A 69 8.83 -10.07 -3.69
CA ALA A 69 9.04 -11.43 -4.20
C ALA A 69 8.51 -11.61 -5.63
N ARG A 70 7.34 -11.04 -5.94
CA ARG A 70 6.70 -11.18 -7.25
C ARG A 70 7.27 -10.30 -8.34
N LEU A 71 7.83 -9.15 -7.98
CA LEU A 71 8.46 -8.22 -8.90
C LEU A 71 9.99 -8.39 -8.97
N LYS A 72 10.54 -9.43 -8.32
CA LYS A 72 11.99 -9.63 -8.18
C LYS A 72 12.74 -9.69 -9.52
N CYS A 73 12.13 -10.28 -10.55
CA CYS A 73 12.74 -10.41 -11.87
C CYS A 73 12.56 -9.16 -12.75
N TYR A 74 11.75 -8.18 -12.33
CA TYR A 74 11.53 -6.95 -13.08
C TYR A 74 12.54 -5.89 -12.67
N TRP A 75 13.47 -5.54 -13.57
CA TRP A 75 14.65 -4.72 -13.27
C TRP A 75 14.33 -3.39 -12.57
N LYS A 76 13.26 -2.70 -13.00
CA LYS A 76 12.88 -1.39 -12.47
C LYS A 76 12.37 -1.49 -11.02
N ALA A 77 11.57 -2.51 -10.75
CA ALA A 77 11.10 -2.79 -9.39
C ALA A 77 12.22 -3.34 -8.51
N ALA A 78 13.06 -4.24 -9.03
CA ALA A 78 14.19 -4.81 -8.31
C ALA A 78 15.13 -3.72 -7.77
N ALA A 79 15.45 -2.70 -8.59
CA ALA A 79 16.29 -1.57 -8.17
C ALA A 79 15.65 -0.74 -7.03
N LEU A 80 14.33 -0.56 -7.05
CA LEU A 80 13.60 0.12 -5.97
C LEU A 80 13.62 -0.72 -4.68
N PHE A 81 13.26 -2.00 -4.77
CA PHE A 81 13.20 -2.89 -3.62
C PHE A 81 14.57 -3.10 -2.98
N GLU A 82 15.66 -3.16 -3.76
CA GLU A 82 17.01 -3.24 -3.22
C GLU A 82 17.35 -2.02 -2.35
N ARG A 83 16.96 -0.81 -2.77
CA ARG A 83 17.16 0.43 -1.98
C ARG A 83 16.35 0.43 -0.70
N LEU A 84 15.10 -0.04 -0.76
CA LEU A 84 14.24 -0.15 0.41
C LEU A 84 14.79 -1.20 1.40
N GLU A 85 15.24 -2.35 0.91
CA GLU A 85 15.79 -3.41 1.74
C GLU A 85 17.07 -2.98 2.46
N LYS A 86 17.98 -2.29 1.74
CA LYS A 86 19.16 -1.67 2.37
C LYS A 86 18.78 -0.70 3.48
N ARG A 87 17.67 0.03 3.33
CA ARG A 87 17.17 0.93 4.38
C ARG A 87 16.63 0.12 5.57
N VAL A 88 15.80 -0.90 5.33
CA VAL A 88 15.24 -1.77 6.38
C VAL A 88 16.32 -2.42 7.24
N GLN A 89 17.45 -2.79 6.62
CA GLN A 89 18.57 -3.46 7.29
C GLN A 89 19.47 -2.52 8.13
N ARG A 90 19.20 -1.21 8.14
CA ARG A 90 19.99 -0.30 8.97
C ARG A 90 19.81 -0.60 10.46
N PRO A 91 20.89 -0.54 11.26
CA PRO A 91 20.85 -0.95 12.66
C PRO A 91 19.91 -0.09 13.50
N GLU A 92 19.69 1.18 13.12
CA GLU A 92 18.79 2.09 13.84
C GLU A 92 17.33 1.60 13.86
N TYR A 93 16.92 0.75 12.91
CA TYR A 93 15.57 0.19 12.88
C TYR A 93 15.40 -1.08 13.71
N MET A 94 16.49 -1.61 14.28
CA MET A 94 16.47 -2.79 15.16
C MET A 94 15.70 -3.97 14.54
N HIS A 95 15.89 -4.26 13.25
CA HIS A 95 15.14 -5.30 12.53
C HIS A 95 13.62 -5.16 12.68
N GLN A 96 13.10 -3.92 12.68
CA GLN A 96 11.68 -3.61 12.81
C GLN A 96 11.09 -4.03 14.17
N THR A 97 11.91 -4.06 15.22
CA THR A 97 11.47 -4.43 16.58
C THR A 97 11.34 -3.24 17.53
N ALA A 98 11.97 -2.10 17.20
CA ALA A 98 12.01 -0.92 18.07
C ALA A 98 10.63 -0.38 18.48
N CYS A 99 9.65 -0.47 17.59
CA CYS A 99 8.26 -0.06 17.83
C CYS A 99 7.26 -1.21 17.60
N SER A 100 7.70 -2.46 17.80
CA SER A 100 6.82 -3.63 17.67
C SER A 100 5.62 -3.54 18.63
N GLY A 101 4.42 -3.78 18.10
CA GLY A 101 3.17 -3.70 18.87
C GLY A 101 2.62 -2.28 19.08
N ILE A 102 3.34 -1.24 18.68
CA ILE A 102 2.89 0.15 18.77
C ILE A 102 1.98 0.48 17.59
N ASN A 103 0.84 1.12 17.88
CA ASN A 103 -0.08 1.67 16.87
C ASN A 103 0.10 3.18 16.81
N VAL A 104 0.30 3.73 15.61
CA VAL A 104 0.48 5.17 15.41
C VAL A 104 -0.53 5.69 14.39
N LEU A 105 -1.20 6.79 14.73
CA LEU A 105 -2.02 7.57 13.82
C LEU A 105 -1.25 8.83 13.42
N VAL A 106 -0.89 8.95 12.15
CA VAL A 106 -0.31 10.16 11.58
C VAL A 106 -1.41 10.99 10.96
N VAL A 107 -1.53 12.25 11.40
CA VAL A 107 -2.50 13.21 10.88
C VAL A 107 -1.81 14.15 9.91
N GLY A 108 -2.14 14.02 8.63
CA GLY A 108 -1.57 14.79 7.52
C GLY A 108 -0.67 13.95 6.62
N SER A 109 -1.00 13.90 5.32
CA SER A 109 -0.22 13.23 4.27
C SER A 109 0.69 14.20 3.51
N GLY A 110 1.12 15.29 4.15
CA GLY A 110 2.16 16.17 3.61
C GLY A 110 3.54 15.49 3.60
N PRO A 111 4.57 16.13 3.02
CA PRO A 111 5.91 15.52 2.91
C PRO A 111 6.48 15.05 4.25
N CYS A 112 6.38 15.87 5.29
CA CYS A 112 6.85 15.51 6.64
C CYS A 112 6.02 14.40 7.29
N GLY A 113 4.70 14.38 7.07
CA GLY A 113 3.80 13.36 7.60
C GLY A 113 4.05 11.99 6.98
N LEU A 114 4.12 11.92 5.65
CA LEU A 114 4.47 10.68 4.94
C LEU A 114 5.89 10.22 5.29
N ARG A 115 6.83 11.15 5.44
CA ARG A 115 8.18 10.82 5.87
C ARG A 115 8.20 10.18 7.26
N CYS A 116 7.49 10.78 8.21
CA CYS A 116 7.33 10.25 9.57
C CYS A 116 6.69 8.85 9.53
N ALA A 117 5.61 8.69 8.76
CA ALA A 117 4.92 7.41 8.61
C ALA A 117 5.84 6.29 8.10
N ILE A 118 6.71 6.59 7.12
CA ILE A 118 7.69 5.64 6.59
C ILE A 118 8.70 5.23 7.67
N GLU A 119 9.25 6.18 8.43
CA GLU A 119 10.24 5.88 9.48
C GLU A 119 9.62 5.04 10.61
N LEU A 120 8.38 5.36 11.03
CA LEU A 120 7.65 4.58 12.01
C LEU A 120 7.35 3.15 11.54
N ALA A 121 6.99 2.98 10.27
CA ALA A 121 6.79 1.66 9.68
C ALA A 121 8.09 0.84 9.67
N LEU A 122 9.24 1.48 9.36
CA LEU A 122 10.57 0.84 9.40
C LEU A 122 10.97 0.43 10.82
N LEU A 123 10.60 1.21 11.84
CA LEU A 123 10.79 0.87 13.25
C LEU A 123 9.90 -0.30 13.71
N GLY A 124 8.93 -0.74 12.91
CA GLY A 124 8.04 -1.86 13.22
C GLY A 124 6.67 -1.48 13.76
N ALA A 125 6.33 -0.19 13.78
CA ALA A 125 5.00 0.27 14.22
C ALA A 125 3.92 -0.07 13.18
N ARG A 126 2.69 -0.25 13.66
CA ARG A 126 1.50 -0.25 12.81
C ARG A 126 1.04 1.19 12.60
N VAL A 127 1.26 1.71 11.40
CA VAL A 127 0.98 3.11 11.07
C VAL A 127 -0.30 3.23 10.26
N VAL A 128 -1.18 4.14 10.67
CA VAL A 128 -2.34 4.60 9.90
C VAL A 128 -2.14 6.08 9.61
N VAL A 129 -2.34 6.49 8.37
CA VAL A 129 -2.27 7.90 7.97
C VAL A 129 -3.67 8.39 7.61
N VAL A 130 -4.05 9.55 8.14
CA VAL A 130 -5.30 10.23 7.79
C VAL A 130 -4.98 11.60 7.19
N GLU A 131 -5.66 11.94 6.11
CA GLU A 131 -5.55 13.23 5.43
C GLU A 131 -6.95 13.74 5.12
N LYS A 132 -7.15 15.05 5.25
CA LYS A 132 -8.44 15.68 4.96
C LYS A 132 -8.73 15.72 3.47
N ARG A 133 -7.70 15.93 2.65
CA ARG A 133 -7.80 16.06 1.19
C ARG A 133 -7.73 14.70 0.50
N ASP A 134 -8.41 14.61 -0.62
CA ASP A 134 -8.39 13.49 -1.56
C ASP A 134 -7.45 13.73 -2.75
N THR A 135 -6.74 14.85 -2.77
CA THR A 135 -5.84 15.25 -3.86
C THR A 135 -4.59 15.93 -3.33
N PHE A 136 -3.47 15.71 -4.02
CA PHE A 136 -2.27 16.53 -3.87
C PHE A 136 -2.37 17.69 -4.84
N SER A 137 -2.53 18.91 -4.32
CA SER A 137 -2.78 20.10 -5.14
C SER A 137 -1.65 21.14 -5.07
N ARG A 138 -0.54 20.83 -4.39
CA ARG A 138 0.59 21.75 -4.14
C ARG A 138 1.91 20.99 -4.06
#